data_AF-A0A1Q6YIN8-F1
#
_entry.id   AF-A0A1Q6YIN8-F1
#
_cell.length_a   1.000
_cell.length_b   1.000
_cell.length_c   1.000
_cell.angle_alpha   90.00
_cell.angle_beta   90.00
_cell.angle_gamma   90.00
#
_symmetry.space_group_name_H-M   'P 1'
#
loop_
_entity.id
_entity.type
_entity.pdbx_description
1 polymer ?
#
loop_
_entity_poly.entity_id
_entity_poly.type
_entity_poly.pdbx_seq_one_letter_code
_entity_poly.pdbx_strand_id
1 'polypeptide(L)'
;MFLDVKELAIHKLRIRKTYAPGSIDFHSAEIKQVEPLEVTATAELLEGQIRIDGTLETKIELVCARCLEPVVEEVSRTFDLFYAPLPKDIKHKEDRLKDDDTEIGFYDGPGLFLADVLKEQVLLALPLKVICQSDCRGLCPNCGANLNHEECRCETHAMDPRMAPLARLKQEWLKKQ
;
A
#
# COMPACT_ATOMS: atom_id res chain seq x y z
N MET A 1 -2.69 18.97 -7.42
CA MET A 1 -3.89 19.75 -7.82
C MET A 1 -4.75 19.85 -6.58
N PHE A 2 -5.20 21.04 -6.23
CA PHE A 2 -6.09 21.24 -5.09
C PHE A 2 -7.54 21.21 -5.59
N LEU A 3 -8.41 20.49 -4.89
CA LEU A 3 -9.84 20.41 -5.15
C LEU A 3 -10.55 21.31 -4.15
N ASP A 4 -10.86 22.54 -4.57
CA ASP A 4 -11.51 23.55 -3.72
C ASP A 4 -13.03 23.35 -3.72
N VAL A 5 -13.63 23.33 -2.52
CA VAL A 5 -15.07 23.16 -2.32
C VAL A 5 -15.87 24.25 -3.05
N LYS A 6 -15.40 25.50 -3.06
CA LYS A 6 -16.10 26.61 -3.72
C LYS A 6 -16.11 26.47 -5.24
N GLU A 7 -15.04 25.92 -5.81
CA GLU A 7 -14.97 25.64 -7.25
C GLU A 7 -15.93 24.50 -7.61
N LEU A 8 -15.89 23.41 -6.83
CA LEU A 8 -16.75 22.24 -7.01
C LEU A 8 -18.25 22.54 -6.80
N ALA A 9 -18.58 23.55 -6.00
CA ALA A 9 -19.96 24.01 -5.82
C ALA A 9 -20.55 24.65 -7.09
N ILE A 10 -19.72 25.11 -8.03
CA ILE A 10 -20.16 25.77 -9.26
C ILE A 10 -20.31 24.74 -10.38
N HIS A 11 -19.34 23.84 -10.53
CA HIS A 11 -19.36 22.81 -11.56
C HIS A 11 -18.53 21.59 -11.18
N LYS A 12 -18.91 20.45 -11.75
CA LYS A 12 -18.06 19.25 -11.74
C LYS A 12 -16.76 19.49 -12.51
N LEU A 13 -15.67 18.91 -12.01
CA LEU A 13 -14.34 18.96 -12.63
C LEU A 13 -14.04 17.62 -13.28
N ARG A 14 -13.73 17.64 -14.57
CA ARG A 14 -13.13 16.49 -15.27
C ARG A 14 -11.61 16.61 -15.21
N ILE A 15 -10.96 15.58 -14.71
CA ILE A 15 -9.55 15.56 -14.39
C ILE A 15 -8.88 14.54 -15.31
N ARG A 16 -7.89 15.00 -16.07
CA ARG A 16 -6.89 14.15 -16.72
C ARG A 16 -5.53 14.68 -16.33
N LYS A 17 -4.75 13.91 -15.58
CA LYS A 17 -3.49 14.38 -15.02
C LYS A 17 -2.46 13.27 -15.02
N THR A 18 -1.21 13.67 -15.22
CA THR A 18 -0.05 12.80 -15.13
C THR A 18 0.90 13.36 -14.08
N TYR A 19 1.34 12.53 -13.16
CA TYR A 19 2.35 12.83 -12.17
C TYR A 19 3.64 12.13 -12.58
N ALA A 20 4.74 12.87 -12.70
CA ALA A 20 6.03 12.33 -13.13
C ALA A 20 6.55 11.26 -12.14
N PRO A 21 7.42 10.33 -12.56
CA PRO A 21 8.06 9.38 -11.66
C PRO A 21 8.70 10.08 -10.45
N GLY A 22 8.54 9.49 -9.27
CA GLY A 22 9.03 10.04 -8.00
C GLY A 22 8.35 11.31 -7.50
N SER A 23 7.29 11.80 -8.15
CA SER A 23 6.61 13.03 -7.71
C SER A 23 5.57 12.80 -6.61
N ILE A 24 5.11 11.56 -6.44
CA ILE A 24 4.28 11.16 -5.29
C ILE A 24 5.19 10.60 -4.20
N ASP A 25 5.20 11.27 -3.05
CA ASP A 25 5.94 10.81 -1.86
C ASP A 25 5.09 9.83 -1.05
N PHE A 26 5.52 8.58 -0.94
CA PHE A 26 4.86 7.53 -0.16
C PHE A 26 5.29 7.48 1.31
N HIS A 27 6.16 8.38 1.77
CA HIS A 27 6.75 8.39 3.11
C HIS A 27 7.43 7.06 3.50
N SER A 28 7.91 6.31 2.50
CA SER A 28 8.66 5.07 2.68
C SER A 28 9.78 5.02 1.66
N ALA A 29 11.01 4.71 2.11
CA ALA A 29 12.15 4.53 1.22
C ALA A 29 12.05 3.23 0.39
N GLU A 30 11.17 2.31 0.79
CA GLU A 30 10.96 1.01 0.16
C GLU A 30 9.91 1.05 -0.97
N ILE A 31 9.20 2.17 -1.14
CA ILE A 31 8.13 2.34 -2.13
C ILE A 31 8.49 3.48 -3.06
N LYS A 32 8.77 3.17 -4.34
CA LYS A 32 9.15 4.18 -5.33
C LYS A 32 8.25 4.15 -6.54
N GLN A 33 7.75 5.31 -6.92
CA GLN A 33 7.09 5.49 -8.22
C GLN A 33 8.15 5.50 -9.34
N VAL A 34 8.19 4.44 -10.16
CA VAL A 34 9.17 4.31 -11.26
C VAL A 34 8.62 4.70 -12.62
N GLU A 35 7.30 4.65 -12.81
CA GLU A 35 6.62 5.13 -14.01
C GLU A 35 5.65 6.29 -13.69
N PRO A 36 5.24 7.09 -14.69
CA PRO A 36 4.24 8.13 -14.46
C PRO A 36 2.95 7.56 -13.83
N LEU A 37 2.29 8.36 -12.99
CA LEU A 37 0.96 8.04 -12.47
C LEU A 37 -0.05 8.79 -13.31
N GLU A 38 -0.79 8.04 -14.12
CA GLU A 38 -1.85 8.55 -14.98
C GLU A 38 -3.19 8.45 -14.27
N VAL A 39 -3.98 9.51 -14.36
CA VAL A 39 -5.26 9.61 -13.66
C VAL A 39 -6.32 10.21 -14.57
N THR A 40 -7.45 9.53 -14.65
CA THR A 40 -8.68 10.06 -15.23
C THR A 40 -9.78 10.00 -14.18
N ALA A 41 -10.31 11.15 -13.77
CA ALA A 41 -11.30 11.22 -12.70
C ALA A 41 -12.32 12.35 -12.93
N THR A 42 -13.43 12.30 -12.19
CA THR A 42 -14.39 13.38 -12.04
C THR A 42 -14.48 13.73 -10.56
N ALA A 43 -14.38 15.02 -10.24
CA ALA A 43 -14.64 15.53 -8.90
C ALA A 43 -15.89 16.41 -8.92
N GLU A 44 -16.79 16.22 -7.96
CA GLU A 44 -18.03 16.99 -7.82
C GLU A 44 -18.40 17.17 -6.35
N LEU A 45 -19.22 18.19 -6.06
CA LEU A 45 -19.78 18.39 -4.73
C LEU A 45 -21.21 17.85 -4.69
N LEU A 46 -21.45 16.82 -3.87
CA LEU A 46 -22.75 16.19 -3.66
C LEU A 46 -23.11 16.28 -2.18
N GLU A 47 -24.27 16.86 -1.85
CA GLU A 47 -24.78 16.94 -0.46
C GLU A 47 -23.76 17.51 0.56
N GLY A 48 -22.86 18.40 0.10
CA GLY A 48 -21.81 18.99 0.94
C GLY A 48 -20.54 18.15 1.09
N GLN A 49 -20.43 17.02 0.37
CA GLN A 49 -19.27 16.15 0.31
C GLN A 49 -18.60 16.23 -1.07
N ILE A 50 -17.28 16.15 -1.09
CA ILE A 50 -16.52 16.02 -2.34
C ILE A 50 -16.55 14.55 -2.73
N ARG A 51 -17.16 14.25 -3.88
CA ARG A 51 -17.07 12.93 -4.51
C ARG A 51 -15.95 12.94 -5.55
N ILE A 52 -15.10 11.91 -5.55
CA ILE A 52 -14.04 11.71 -6.54
C ILE A 52 -14.16 10.29 -7.10
N ASP A 53 -14.58 10.21 -8.35
CA ASP A 53 -14.74 8.95 -9.09
C ASP A 53 -13.72 8.89 -10.23
N GLY A 54 -13.00 7.78 -10.37
CA GLY A 54 -12.01 7.67 -11.43
C GLY A 54 -11.15 6.43 -11.41
N THR A 55 -10.12 6.48 -12.25
CA THR A 55 -9.14 5.43 -12.43
C THR A 55 -7.73 5.98 -12.36
N LEU A 56 -6.81 5.16 -11.87
CA LEU A 56 -5.38 5.45 -11.85
C LEU A 56 -4.57 4.25 -12.35
N GLU A 57 -3.42 4.54 -12.97
CA GLU A 57 -2.47 3.53 -13.46
C GLU A 57 -1.03 4.02 -13.24
N THR A 58 -0.16 3.14 -12.72
CA THR A 58 1.28 3.40 -12.55
C THR A 58 2.06 2.11 -12.29
N LYS A 59 3.39 2.20 -12.17
CA LYS A 59 4.25 1.12 -11.65
C LYS A 59 5.04 1.58 -10.45
N ILE A 60 5.06 0.73 -9.43
CA ILE A 60 5.72 0.96 -8.15
C ILE A 60 6.82 -0.08 -7.97
N GLU A 61 8.04 0.38 -7.73
CA GLU A 61 9.14 -0.46 -7.26
C GLU A 61 9.04 -0.62 -5.74
N LEU A 62 9.05 -1.88 -5.33
CA LEU A 62 9.05 -2.37 -3.96
C LEU A 62 10.32 -3.19 -3.70
N VAL A 63 10.49 -3.62 -2.45
CA VAL A 63 11.62 -4.44 -2.02
C VAL A 63 11.15 -5.87 -1.76
N CYS A 64 11.83 -6.85 -2.37
CA CYS A 64 11.57 -8.26 -2.12
C CYS A 64 11.78 -8.60 -0.64
N ALA A 65 10.73 -9.14 0.00
CA ALA A 65 10.74 -9.51 1.42
C ALA A 65 11.71 -10.65 1.77
N ARG A 66 12.34 -11.29 0.78
CA ARG A 66 13.27 -12.42 0.97
C ARG A 66 14.72 -12.08 0.64
N CYS A 67 14.98 -11.46 -0.52
CA CYS A 67 16.35 -11.17 -1.00
C CYS A 67 16.70 -9.68 -1.07
N LEU A 68 15.76 -8.78 -0.75
CA LEU A 68 15.90 -7.32 -0.85
C LEU A 68 16.11 -6.76 -2.27
N GLU A 69 15.95 -7.58 -3.30
CA GLU A 69 16.01 -7.10 -4.68
C GLU A 69 14.75 -6.29 -5.05
N PRO A 70 14.87 -5.33 -5.98
CA PRO A 70 13.74 -4.58 -6.49
C PRO A 70 12.68 -5.49 -7.12
N VAL A 71 11.41 -5.20 -6.87
CA VAL A 71 10.25 -5.82 -7.51
C VAL A 71 9.35 -4.72 -8.05
N VAL A 72 8.99 -4.77 -9.33
CA VAL A 72 8.09 -3.78 -9.94
C VAL A 72 6.69 -4.35 -9.99
N GLU A 73 5.77 -3.71 -9.28
CA GLU A 73 4.34 -4.03 -9.29
C GLU A 73 3.57 -3.04 -10.17
N GLU A 74 2.67 -3.57 -11.00
CA GLU A 74 1.72 -2.77 -11.76
C GLU A 74 0.52 -2.44 -10.87
N VAL A 75 0.22 -1.15 -10.77
CA VAL A 75 -0.92 -0.66 -9.99
C VAL A 75 -1.93 -0.06 -10.94
N SER A 76 -3.07 -0.73 -11.09
CA SER A 76 -4.25 -0.22 -11.78
C SER A 76 -5.45 -0.35 -10.86
N ARG A 77 -6.17 0.76 -10.64
CA ARG A 77 -7.30 0.78 -9.70
C ARG A 77 -8.37 1.77 -10.13
N THR A 78 -9.62 1.38 -9.93
CA THR A 78 -10.79 2.26 -9.99
C THR A 78 -11.23 2.62 -8.57
N PHE A 79 -11.72 3.83 -8.36
CA PHE A 79 -12.16 4.31 -7.05
C PHE A 79 -13.35 5.25 -7.19
N ASP A 80 -14.24 5.23 -6.20
CA ASP A 80 -15.35 6.18 -6.00
C ASP A 80 -15.34 6.52 -4.51
N LEU A 81 -14.96 7.75 -4.18
CA LEU A 81 -14.63 8.17 -2.83
C LEU A 81 -15.42 9.41 -2.43
N PHE A 82 -15.84 9.46 -1.18
CA PHE A 82 -16.55 10.59 -0.59
C PHE A 82 -15.71 11.22 0.52
N TYR A 83 -15.58 12.54 0.49
CA TYR A 83 -14.84 13.31 1.48
C TYR A 83 -15.73 14.39 2.09
N ALA A 84 -15.88 14.36 3.42
CA ALA A 84 -16.62 15.35 4.20
C ALA A 84 -15.68 16.34 4.93
N PRO A 85 -16.14 17.57 5.21
CA PRO A 85 -15.37 18.47 6.06
C PRO A 85 -15.25 17.91 7.48
N LEU A 86 -14.06 18.05 8.07
CA LEU A 86 -13.81 17.62 9.44
C LEU A 86 -14.74 18.38 10.41
N PRO A 87 -15.54 17.69 11.25
CA PRO A 87 -16.43 18.34 12.21
C PRO A 87 -15.63 19.16 13.23
N LYS A 88 -16.00 20.44 13.43
CA LYS A 88 -15.31 21.34 14.38
C LYS A 88 -15.59 21.00 15.85
N ASP A 89 -16.71 20.34 16.12
CA ASP A 89 -17.11 19.90 17.46
C ASP A 89 -16.96 18.38 17.55
N ILE A 90 -15.73 17.88 17.67
CA ILE A 90 -15.49 16.50 18.09
C ILE A 90 -15.81 16.44 19.59
N LYS A 91 -17.10 16.41 19.94
CA LYS A 91 -17.48 15.80 21.20
C LYS A 91 -17.06 14.34 21.05
N HIS A 92 -16.01 13.93 21.76
CA HIS A 92 -15.70 12.52 21.99
C HIS A 92 -16.87 11.86 22.73
N LYS A 93 -17.99 11.69 22.04
CA LYS A 93 -18.94 10.66 22.37
C LYS A 93 -18.35 9.39 21.79
N GLU A 94 -18.23 8.37 22.62
CA GLU A 94 -18.07 6.99 22.19
C GLU A 94 -19.39 6.53 21.52
N ASP A 95 -19.80 7.22 20.44
CA ASP A 95 -20.88 6.72 19.59
C ASP A 95 -20.28 5.60 18.74
N ARG A 96 -21.02 4.48 18.64
CA ARG A 96 -20.63 3.37 17.78
C ARG A 96 -20.59 3.89 16.34
N LEU A 97 -19.45 3.73 15.68
CA LEU A 97 -19.31 3.97 14.25
C LEU A 97 -20.38 3.18 13.51
N LYS A 98 -21.11 3.84 12.62
CA LYS A 98 -22.00 3.19 11.66
C LYS A 98 -21.16 2.71 10.47
N ASP A 99 -21.66 1.75 9.71
CA ASP A 99 -20.95 1.26 8.53
C ASP A 99 -20.65 2.39 7.53
N ASP A 100 -21.60 3.30 7.29
CA ASP A 100 -21.43 4.49 6.44
C ASP A 100 -20.30 5.43 6.91
N ASP A 101 -19.96 5.44 8.21
CA ASP A 101 -18.87 6.27 8.74
C ASP A 101 -17.48 5.75 8.30
N THR A 102 -17.39 4.50 7.84
CA THR A 102 -16.13 3.89 7.37
C THR A 102 -15.85 4.15 5.88
N GLU A 103 -16.85 4.59 5.13
CA GLU A 103 -16.76 4.83 3.68
C GLU A 103 -16.45 6.29 3.33
N ILE A 104 -16.46 7.19 4.33
CA ILE A 104 -16.29 8.63 4.16
C ILE A 104 -14.92 9.06 4.71
N GLY A 105 -14.09 9.64 3.85
CA GLY A 105 -12.87 10.35 4.24
C GLY A 105 -13.18 11.74 4.78
N PHE A 106 -12.24 12.33 5.54
CA PHE A 106 -12.39 13.71 6.03
C PHE A 106 -11.27 14.61 5.51
N TYR A 107 -11.59 15.86 5.22
CA TYR A 107 -10.61 16.90 4.91
C TYR A 107 -10.78 18.10 5.85
N ASP A 108 -9.67 18.79 6.13
CA ASP A 108 -9.67 20.04 6.88
C ASP A 108 -9.41 21.23 5.94
N GLY A 109 -10.08 22.35 6.21
CA GLY A 109 -9.95 23.57 5.42
C GLY A 109 -10.82 23.61 4.15
N PRO A 110 -10.36 24.28 3.07
CA PRO A 110 -11.20 24.63 1.93
C PRO A 110 -11.37 23.50 0.90
N GLY A 111 -10.78 22.33 1.12
CA GLY A 111 -10.72 21.25 0.15
C GLY A 111 -9.56 20.29 0.43
N LEU A 112 -9.13 19.55 -0.58
CA LEU A 112 -8.08 18.53 -0.43
C LEU A 112 -7.17 18.44 -1.66
N PHE A 113 -5.96 17.91 -1.50
CA PHE A 113 -5.07 17.67 -2.64
C PHE A 113 -5.36 16.32 -3.28
N LEU A 114 -5.60 16.32 -4.59
CA LEU A 114 -5.78 15.09 -5.36
C LEU A 114 -4.58 14.13 -5.24
N ALA A 115 -3.37 14.67 -5.07
CA ALA A 115 -2.18 13.84 -4.91
C ALA A 115 -2.24 12.96 -3.65
N ASP A 116 -2.85 13.45 -2.57
CA ASP A 116 -2.99 12.70 -1.31
C ASP A 116 -3.98 11.55 -1.47
N VAL A 117 -5.12 11.80 -2.12
CA VAL A 117 -6.11 10.77 -2.48
C VAL A 117 -5.46 9.66 -3.30
N LEU A 118 -4.73 10.04 -4.35
CA LEU A 118 -4.09 9.09 -5.25
C LEU A 118 -3.00 8.28 -4.55
N LYS A 119 -2.22 8.92 -3.68
CA LYS A 119 -1.22 8.25 -2.84
C LYS A 119 -1.87 7.15 -2.00
N GLU A 120 -2.97 7.46 -1.30
CA GLU A 120 -3.72 6.46 -0.53
C GLU A 120 -4.22 5.33 -1.41
N GLN A 121 -4.77 5.65 -2.59
CA GLN A 121 -5.30 4.64 -3.49
C GLN A 121 -4.23 3.69 -4.02
N VAL A 122 -3.02 4.21 -4.31
CA VAL A 122 -1.86 3.39 -4.68
C VAL A 122 -1.43 2.53 -3.50
N LEU A 123 -1.26 3.10 -2.31
CA LEU A 123 -0.83 2.34 -1.12
C LEU A 123 -1.78 1.17 -0.79
N LEU A 124 -3.08 1.39 -0.92
CA LEU A 124 -4.11 0.36 -0.70
C LEU A 124 -4.12 -0.74 -1.77
N ALA A 125 -3.59 -0.48 -2.98
CA ALA A 125 -3.47 -1.48 -4.03
C ALA A 125 -2.22 -2.35 -3.88
N LEU A 126 -1.20 -1.88 -3.15
CA LEU A 126 0.05 -2.60 -3.01
C LEU A 126 -0.12 -3.83 -2.08
N PRO A 127 0.52 -4.96 -2.41
CA PRO A 127 0.56 -6.10 -1.53
C PRO A 127 1.38 -5.80 -0.27
N LEU A 128 0.99 -6.39 0.86
CA LEU A 128 1.72 -6.23 2.13
C LEU A 128 3.17 -6.71 2.06
N LYS A 129 3.45 -7.71 1.21
CA LYS A 129 4.79 -8.25 0.94
C LYS A 129 4.87 -8.70 -0.51
N VAL A 130 6.00 -8.41 -1.15
CA VAL A 130 6.34 -8.92 -2.48
C VAL A 130 7.54 -9.86 -2.43
N ILE A 131 7.61 -10.77 -3.40
CA ILE A 131 8.79 -11.59 -3.66
C ILE A 131 9.16 -11.45 -5.13
N CYS A 132 10.46 -11.35 -5.44
CA CYS A 132 10.91 -11.13 -6.82
C CYS A 132 10.60 -12.30 -7.77
N GLN A 133 10.44 -13.50 -7.23
CA GLN A 133 10.06 -14.70 -7.96
C GLN A 133 9.51 -15.76 -7.00
N SER A 134 8.71 -16.69 -7.53
CA SER A 134 8.02 -17.72 -6.75
C SER A 134 8.93 -18.62 -5.92
N ASP A 135 10.15 -18.86 -6.39
CA ASP A 135 11.17 -19.74 -5.80
C ASP A 135 12.34 -18.96 -5.19
N CYS A 136 12.21 -17.63 -5.01
CA CYS A 136 13.25 -16.74 -4.48
C CYS A 136 13.86 -17.34 -3.20
N ARG A 137 15.13 -17.75 -3.17
CA ARG A 137 15.71 -18.44 -2.01
C ARG A 137 15.93 -17.51 -0.81
N GLY A 138 16.04 -16.20 -1.06
CA GLY A 138 16.20 -15.16 -0.04
C GLY A 138 17.63 -15.00 0.44
N LEU A 139 17.83 -14.24 1.51
CA LEU A 139 19.15 -14.07 2.13
C LEU A 139 19.45 -15.21 3.10
N CYS A 140 20.73 -15.58 3.22
CA CYS A 140 21.21 -16.42 4.30
C CYS A 140 20.98 -15.72 5.65
N PRO A 141 20.28 -16.34 6.62
CA PRO A 141 19.96 -15.69 7.89
C PRO A 141 21.20 -15.45 8.78
N ASN A 142 22.35 -16.05 8.44
CA ASN A 142 23.58 -15.93 9.23
C ASN A 142 24.59 -14.93 8.65
N CYS A 143 24.81 -14.92 7.33
CA CYS A 143 25.80 -14.02 6.70
C CYS A 143 25.21 -12.98 5.73
N GLY A 144 23.91 -13.04 5.41
CA GLY A 144 23.28 -12.12 4.47
C GLY A 144 23.57 -12.38 2.99
N ALA A 145 24.29 -13.45 2.64
CA ALA A 145 24.52 -13.86 1.24
C ALA A 145 23.18 -14.07 0.52
N ASN A 146 23.03 -13.52 -0.69
CA ASN A 146 21.82 -13.72 -1.47
C ASN A 146 21.83 -15.11 -2.11
N LEU A 147 21.01 -16.00 -1.55
CA LEU A 147 20.97 -17.41 -1.94
C LEU A 147 20.46 -17.61 -3.36
N ASN A 148 19.91 -16.59 -4.03
CA ASN A 148 19.58 -16.69 -5.45
C ASN A 148 20.82 -16.75 -6.35
N HIS A 149 21.90 -16.05 -5.97
CA HIS A 149 23.10 -15.87 -6.78
C HIS A 149 24.28 -16.72 -6.32
N GLU A 150 24.36 -17.01 -5.02
CA GLU A 150 25.50 -17.72 -4.44
C GLU A 150 25.09 -18.65 -3.29
N GLU A 151 25.95 -19.62 -2.99
CA GLU A 151 25.81 -20.44 -1.79
C GLU A 151 26.58 -19.80 -0.63
N CYS A 152 25.95 -19.75 0.56
CA CYS A 152 26.64 -19.28 1.75
C CYS A 152 27.64 -20.33 2.25
N ARG A 153 28.73 -19.88 2.86
CA ARG A 153 29.75 -20.75 3.50
C ARG A 153 29.56 -20.89 5.01
N CYS A 154 28.38 -20.56 5.52
CA CYS A 154 28.08 -20.72 6.94
C CYS A 154 28.11 -22.21 7.29
N GLU A 155 28.73 -22.54 8.42
CA GLU A 155 28.65 -23.89 8.95
C GLU A 155 27.17 -24.24 9.19
N THR A 156 26.74 -25.44 8.78
CA THR A 156 25.43 -25.95 9.15
C THR A 156 25.38 -26.04 10.67
N HIS A 157 24.70 -25.09 11.30
CA HIS A 157 24.54 -25.10 12.75
C HIS A 157 23.93 -26.45 13.16
N ALA A 158 24.56 -27.08 14.15
CA ALA A 158 23.97 -28.20 14.86
C ALA A 158 22.54 -27.82 15.29
N MET A 159 21.62 -28.79 15.17
CA MET A 159 20.20 -28.62 15.53
C MET A 159 20.06 -27.80 16.81
N ASP A 160 19.34 -26.67 16.73
CA ASP A 160 19.11 -25.80 17.89
C ASP A 160 18.59 -26.67 19.05
N PRO A 161 19.24 -26.66 20.23
CA PRO A 161 18.81 -27.47 21.36
C PRO A 161 17.33 -27.28 21.73
N ARG A 162 16.78 -26.09 21.48
CA ARG A 162 15.35 -25.78 21.69
C ARG A 162 14.42 -26.55 20.75
N MET A 163 14.93 -27.00 19.60
CA MET A 163 14.18 -27.82 18.64
C MET A 163 14.26 -29.33 18.92
N ALA A 164 15.05 -29.77 19.89
CA ALA A 164 15.16 -31.20 20.24
C ALA A 164 13.81 -31.90 20.53
N PRO A 165 12.83 -31.27 21.22
CA PRO A 165 11.50 -31.86 21.42
C PRO A 165 10.74 -32.11 20.10
N LEU A 166 10.84 -31.18 19.14
CA LEU A 166 10.19 -31.30 17.84
C LEU A 166 10.85 -32.38 16.98
N ALA A 167 12.18 -32.51 17.04
CA ALA A 167 12.90 -33.57 16.35
C ALA A 167 12.49 -34.96 16.87
N ARG A 168 12.34 -35.09 18.20
CA ARG A 168 11.82 -36.32 18.82
C ARG A 168 10.39 -36.61 18.38
N LEU A 169 9.50 -35.61 18.38
CA LEU A 169 8.13 -35.75 17.92
C LEU A 169 8.06 -36.25 16.46
N LYS A 170 8.88 -35.68 15.57
CA LYS A 170 8.98 -36.10 14.16
C LYS A 170 9.40 -37.57 14.03
N GLN A 171 10.40 -38.00 14.82
CA GLN A 171 10.85 -39.40 14.83
C GLN A 171 9.77 -40.36 15.34
N GLU A 172 9.02 -39.98 16.38
CA GLU A 172 7.92 -40.78 16.91
C GLU A 172 6.75 -40.89 15.93
N TRP A 173 6.44 -39.81 15.19
CA TRP A 173 5.40 -39.81 14.16
C TRP A 173 5.75 -40.70 12.97
N LEU A 174 6.98 -40.60 12.46
CA LEU A 174 7.47 -41.45 11.36
C LEU A 174 7.52 -42.94 11.70
N LYS A 175 7.67 -43.30 12.99
CA LYS A 175 7.64 -44.70 13.46
C LYS A 175 6.22 -45.27 13.59
N LYS A 176 5.18 -44.44 13.55
CA LYS A 176 3.77 -44.83 13.67
C LYS A 176 3.06 -44.94 12.31
N GLN A 177 3.71 -44.53 11.23
CA GLN A 177 3.32 -44.84 9.85
C GLN A 177 3.99 -46.15 9.41
#